data_AF-A0A5C6C343-F1
#
_entry.id   AF-A0A5C6C343-F1
#
_cell.length_a   1.000
_cell.length_b   1.000
_cell.length_c   1.000
_cell.angle_alpha   90.00
_cell.angle_beta   90.00
_cell.angle_gamma   90.00
#
_symmetry.space_group_name_H-M   'P 1'
#
loop_
_entity.id
_entity.type
_entity.pdbx_description
1 polymer ?
#
loop_
_entity_poly.entity_id
_entity_poly.type
_entity_poly.pdbx_seq_one_letter_code
_entity_poly.pdbx_strand_id
1 'polypeptide(L)'
;MIQPGQTIELTYPDCTLIGAIRDFRERRLVVRSIRDLVAEPLTIAEYLRRPMLARSRWLLQCWDVERRCWRKFYLGSSREHERPGLLRVGLYRPGATRPDELVSRAFGPTRMERRVLARVLADWVDADLGRLQLRVLADDLALYRGDERSAG
;
A
#
# COMPACT_ATOMS: atom_id res chain seq x y z
N MET A 1 0.07 -7.47 -17.85
CA MET A 1 0.89 -6.90 -16.76
C MET A 1 1.16 -5.44 -17.12
N ILE A 2 0.92 -4.49 -16.20
CA ILE A 2 1.19 -3.06 -16.44
C ILE A 2 2.71 -2.82 -16.42
N GLN A 3 3.23 -1.98 -17.32
CA GLN A 3 4.66 -1.68 -17.42
C GLN A 3 4.96 -0.17 -17.46
N PRO A 4 6.15 0.29 -17.01
CA PRO A 4 6.61 1.65 -17.27
C PRO A 4 6.60 2.00 -18.76
N GLY A 5 6.25 3.25 -19.08
CA GLY A 5 6.07 3.76 -20.45
C GLY A 5 4.71 3.44 -21.07
N GLN A 6 3.94 2.53 -20.48
CA GLN A 6 2.62 2.17 -20.99
C GLN A 6 1.59 3.27 -20.70
N THR A 7 0.75 3.56 -21.70
CA THR A 7 -0.52 4.27 -21.49
C THR A 7 -1.59 3.28 -21.08
N ILE A 8 -2.23 3.52 -19.95
CA ILE A 8 -3.35 2.73 -19.44
C ILE A 8 -4.59 3.61 -19.29
N GLU A 9 -5.75 2.99 -19.39
CA GLU A 9 -7.03 3.60 -19.06
C GLU A 9 -7.62 2.87 -17.87
N LEU A 10 -8.07 3.63 -16.87
CA LEU A 10 -8.71 3.06 -15.69
C LEU A 10 -9.78 3.99 -15.12
N THR A 11 -10.74 3.40 -14.40
CA THR A 11 -11.83 4.10 -13.75
C THR A 11 -11.43 4.34 -12.29
N TYR A 12 -11.03 5.57 -11.98
CA TYR A 12 -10.48 5.96 -10.67
C TYR A 12 -11.37 6.94 -9.92
N PRO A 13 -11.50 6.84 -8.59
CA PRO A 13 -12.23 7.82 -7.81
C PRO A 13 -11.51 9.17 -7.79
N ASP A 14 -12.27 10.26 -7.70
CA ASP A 14 -11.69 11.59 -7.46
C ASP A 14 -11.03 11.69 -6.08
N CYS A 15 -11.46 10.87 -5.11
CA CYS A 15 -10.94 10.81 -3.74
C CYS A 15 -10.66 9.37 -3.30
N THR A 16 -9.47 9.12 -2.76
CA THR A 16 -9.06 7.79 -2.24
C THR A 16 -9.05 7.70 -0.72
N LEU A 17 -9.75 8.60 -0.03
CA LEU A 17 -9.85 8.51 1.44
C LEU A 17 -10.81 7.39 1.84
N ILE A 18 -10.40 6.60 2.83
CA ILE A 18 -11.21 5.49 3.35
C ILE A 18 -12.56 6.00 3.88
N GLY A 19 -13.63 5.34 3.43
CA GLY A 19 -15.02 5.73 3.72
C GLY A 19 -15.52 6.96 2.96
N ALA A 20 -14.76 7.45 1.98
CA ALA A 20 -15.15 8.57 1.10
C ALA A 20 -14.79 8.30 -0.38
N ILE A 21 -14.55 7.03 -0.74
CA ILE A 21 -14.37 6.62 -2.13
C ILE A 21 -15.75 6.66 -2.79
N ARG A 22 -15.89 7.56 -3.75
CA ARG A 22 -17.07 7.79 -4.56
C ARG A 22 -16.64 8.48 -5.85
N ASP A 23 -17.60 8.69 -6.75
CA ASP A 23 -17.44 9.51 -7.95
C ASP A 23 -16.22 9.09 -8.79
N PHE A 24 -16.40 8.00 -9.51
CA PHE A 24 -15.37 7.45 -10.37
C PHE A 24 -15.39 8.11 -11.74
N ARG A 25 -14.20 8.30 -12.31
CA ARG A 25 -14.01 8.82 -13.66
C ARG A 25 -12.96 8.00 -14.39
N GLU A 26 -13.14 7.87 -15.69
CA GLU A 26 -12.09 7.37 -16.56
C GLU A 26 -10.88 8.31 -16.52
N ARG A 27 -9.69 7.72 -16.56
CA ARG A 27 -8.40 8.39 -16.56
C ARG A 27 -7.52 7.75 -17.60
N ARG A 28 -6.87 8.56 -18.43
CA ARG A 28 -5.75 8.12 -19.26
C ARG A 28 -4.45 8.45 -18.56
N LEU A 29 -3.68 7.43 -18.23
CA LEU A 29 -2.48 7.54 -17.41
C LEU A 29 -1.26 7.00 -18.17
N VAL A 30 -0.16 7.76 -18.19
CA VAL A 30 1.13 7.25 -18.65
C VAL A 30 1.95 6.80 -17.46
N VAL A 31 2.24 5.50 -17.37
CA VAL A 31 2.90 4.89 -16.22
C VAL A 31 4.39 5.21 -16.26
N ARG A 32 4.95 5.75 -15.18
CA ARG A 32 6.40 5.98 -15.02
C ARG A 32 7.06 4.90 -14.20
N SER A 33 6.44 4.53 -13.09
CA SER A 33 6.97 3.49 -12.21
C SER A 33 5.84 2.77 -11.49
N ILE A 34 6.16 1.55 -11.05
CA ILE A 34 5.27 0.64 -10.36
C ILE A 34 6.02 0.19 -9.12
N ARG A 35 5.40 0.36 -7.95
CA ARG A 35 5.92 -0.13 -6.68
C ARG A 35 5.01 -1.24 -6.16
N ASP A 36 5.60 -2.37 -5.82
CA ASP A 36 4.93 -3.47 -5.13
C ASP A 36 5.06 -3.25 -3.62
N LEU A 37 3.98 -2.90 -2.92
CA LEU A 37 4.02 -2.69 -1.47
C LEU A 37 4.18 -3.97 -0.64
N VAL A 38 4.25 -5.15 -1.26
CA VAL A 38 4.71 -6.36 -0.58
C VAL A 38 6.24 -6.41 -0.56
N ALA A 39 6.88 -6.18 -1.72
CA ALA A 39 8.34 -6.25 -1.87
C ALA A 39 9.07 -4.98 -1.41
N GLU A 40 8.44 -3.82 -1.61
CA GLU A 40 8.93 -2.49 -1.28
C GLU A 40 7.92 -1.79 -0.34
N PRO A 41 7.81 -2.25 0.92
CA PRO A 41 6.79 -1.77 1.85
C PRO A 41 7.02 -0.30 2.22
N LEU A 42 5.98 0.36 2.72
CA LEU A 42 6.04 1.76 3.12
C LEU A 42 6.88 1.93 4.38
N THR A 43 7.61 3.03 4.44
CA THR A 43 8.17 3.52 5.70
C THR A 43 7.05 4.03 6.63
N ILE A 44 7.32 4.09 7.94
CA ILE A 44 6.40 4.73 8.91
C ILE A 44 6.05 6.16 8.44
N ALA A 45 7.06 6.96 8.07
CA ALA A 45 6.87 8.34 7.64
C ALA A 45 5.98 8.47 6.39
N GLU A 46 6.15 7.57 5.41
CA GLU A 46 5.30 7.53 4.21
C GLU A 46 3.84 7.22 4.56
N TYR A 47 3.60 6.30 5.50
CA TYR A 47 2.26 5.96 5.95
C TYR A 47 1.62 7.11 6.73
N LEU A 48 2.31 7.63 7.77
CA LEU A 48 1.80 8.65 8.69
C LEU A 48 1.52 10.00 8.01
N ARG A 49 2.14 10.30 6.86
CA ARG A 49 1.81 11.50 6.08
C ARG A 49 0.34 11.55 5.63
N ARG A 50 -0.26 10.39 5.33
CA ARG A 50 -1.63 10.25 4.81
C ARG A 50 -2.26 8.92 5.27
N PRO A 51 -2.53 8.70 6.56
CA PRO A 51 -2.91 7.37 7.07
C PRO A 51 -4.28 6.91 6.55
N MET A 52 -5.17 7.84 6.23
CA MET A 52 -6.53 7.56 5.76
C MET A 52 -6.64 7.19 4.27
N LEU A 53 -5.52 7.21 3.54
CA LEU A 53 -5.54 6.87 2.13
C LEU A 53 -5.77 5.36 1.93
N ALA A 54 -6.65 5.01 1.00
CA ALA A 54 -6.97 3.64 0.60
C ALA A 54 -5.81 3.03 -0.20
N ARG A 55 -4.89 2.41 0.54
CA ARG A 55 -3.70 1.78 -0.01
C ARG A 55 -4.01 0.35 -0.45
N SER A 56 -3.38 -0.06 -1.53
CA SER A 56 -3.37 -1.42 -2.08
C SER A 56 -1.94 -1.82 -2.45
N ARG A 57 -1.71 -3.09 -2.80
CA ARG A 57 -0.39 -3.62 -3.20
C ARG A 57 0.33 -2.77 -4.25
N TRP A 58 -0.32 -2.52 -5.38
CA TRP A 58 0.32 -1.84 -6.49
C TRP A 58 0.13 -0.33 -6.39
N LEU A 59 1.23 0.39 -6.27
CA LEU A 59 1.29 1.85 -6.30
C LEU A 59 1.96 2.30 -7.59
N LEU A 60 1.18 2.94 -8.47
CA LEU A 60 1.66 3.50 -9.72
C LEU A 60 2.03 4.97 -9.51
N GLN A 61 3.12 5.41 -10.13
CA GLN A 61 3.38 6.82 -10.37
C GLN A 61 3.11 7.10 -11.85
N CYS A 62 2.14 7.96 -12.14
CA CYS A 62 1.67 8.20 -13.50
C CYS A 62 1.58 9.70 -13.81
N TRP A 63 1.72 10.02 -15.09
CA TRP A 63 1.26 11.29 -15.64
C TRP A 63 -0.23 11.16 -15.95
N ASP A 64 -1.05 11.97 -15.30
CA ASP A 64 -2.49 12.08 -15.52
C ASP A 64 -2.69 13.00 -16.74
N VAL A 65 -3.12 12.44 -17.88
CA VAL A 65 -3.16 13.15 -19.17
C VAL A 65 -4.18 14.27 -19.11
N GLU A 66 -5.35 14.03 -18.51
CA GLU A 66 -6.42 15.00 -18.39
C GLU A 66 -6.04 16.15 -17.45
N ARG A 67 -5.42 15.83 -16.31
CA ARG A 67 -5.01 16.85 -15.32
C ARG A 67 -3.63 17.46 -15.56
N ARG A 68 -2.88 16.96 -16.54
CA ARG A 68 -1.51 17.39 -16.89
C ARG A 68 -0.58 17.49 -15.68
N CYS A 69 -0.56 16.45 -14.84
CA CYS A 69 0.31 16.41 -13.66
C CYS A 69 0.74 15.00 -13.27
N TRP A 70 1.85 14.91 -12.52
CA TRP A 70 2.32 13.67 -11.91
C TRP A 70 1.54 13.35 -10.64
N ARG A 71 0.98 12.14 -10.56
CA ARG A 71 0.21 11.67 -9.40
C ARG A 71 0.51 10.21 -9.10
N LYS A 72 0.15 9.81 -7.88
CA LYS A 72 0.24 8.42 -7.42
C LYS A 72 -1.14 7.79 -7.41
N PHE A 73 -1.24 6.57 -7.93
CA PHE A 73 -2.47 5.80 -8.03
C PHE A 73 -2.27 4.44 -7.39
N TYR A 74 -3.06 4.15 -6.36
CA TYR A 74 -3.18 2.80 -5.83
C TYR A 74 -4.14 2.01 -6.70
N LEU A 75 -3.62 1.00 -7.41
CA LEU A 75 -4.37 0.27 -8.43
C LEU A 75 -5.65 -0.36 -7.85
N GLY A 76 -5.59 -0.85 -6.62
CA GLY A 76 -6.74 -1.46 -5.93
C GLY A 76 -7.87 -0.49 -5.57
N SER A 77 -7.70 0.81 -5.81
CA SER A 77 -8.79 1.79 -5.72
C SER A 77 -9.48 2.03 -7.07
N SER A 78 -9.02 1.45 -8.17
CA SER A 78 -9.74 1.50 -9.45
C SER A 78 -10.86 0.46 -9.45
N ARG A 79 -11.88 0.63 -10.31
CA ARG A 79 -12.97 -0.35 -10.43
C ARG A 79 -12.50 -1.70 -10.97
N GLU A 80 -11.59 -1.66 -11.94
CA GLU A 80 -11.10 -2.84 -12.67
C GLU A 80 -10.25 -3.76 -11.80
N HIS A 81 -9.66 -3.21 -10.74
CA HIS A 81 -8.69 -3.89 -9.90
C HIS A 81 -9.05 -3.82 -8.42
N GLU A 82 -10.32 -3.55 -8.10
CA GLU A 82 -10.78 -3.37 -6.73
C GLU A 82 -10.32 -4.54 -5.85
N ARG A 83 -9.60 -4.20 -4.77
CA ARG A 83 -9.12 -5.18 -3.79
C ARG A 83 -9.24 -4.61 -2.39
N PRO A 84 -9.53 -5.46 -1.39
CA PRO A 84 -9.42 -5.07 0.01
C PRO A 84 -8.02 -4.53 0.29
N GLY A 85 -7.93 -3.28 0.74
CA GLY A 85 -6.66 -2.64 1.08
C GLY A 85 -6.12 -3.12 2.42
N LEU A 86 -5.92 -4.41 2.65
CA LEU A 86 -5.38 -4.89 3.93
C LEU A 86 -3.91 -4.48 4.09
N LEU A 87 -3.53 -4.08 5.30
CA LEU A 87 -2.16 -3.68 5.64
C LEU A 87 -1.64 -4.46 6.84
N ARG A 88 -0.34 -4.73 6.88
CA ARG A 88 0.34 -5.30 8.04
C ARG A 88 1.59 -4.50 8.38
N VAL A 89 2.13 -4.76 9.56
CA VAL A 89 3.40 -4.23 10.02
C VAL A 89 4.39 -5.38 10.12
N GLY A 90 5.59 -5.16 9.59
CA GLY A 90 6.69 -6.11 9.70
C GLY A 90 8.01 -5.42 10.06
N LEU A 91 8.91 -6.21 10.62
CA LEU A 91 10.30 -5.84 10.88
C LEU A 91 11.17 -6.30 9.71
N TYR A 92 12.00 -5.40 9.20
CA TYR A 92 12.85 -5.64 8.06
C TYR A 92 14.29 -5.27 8.39
N ARG A 93 15.25 -6.12 8.01
CA ARG A 93 16.64 -5.69 7.84
C ARG A 93 16.77 -4.64 6.72
N PRO A 94 17.80 -3.76 6.77
CA PRO A 94 18.03 -2.79 5.72
C PRO A 94 18.25 -3.48 4.36
N GLY A 95 17.49 -3.06 3.35
CA GLY A 95 17.54 -3.63 2.00
C GLY A 95 16.76 -4.94 1.80
N ALA A 96 16.14 -5.49 2.85
CA ALA A 96 15.32 -6.69 2.72
C ALA A 96 14.00 -6.42 1.98
N THR A 97 13.61 -7.35 1.11
CA THR A 97 12.33 -7.32 0.38
C THR A 97 11.23 -8.15 1.05
N ARG A 98 11.56 -8.86 2.13
CA ARG A 98 10.65 -9.66 2.95
C ARG A 98 10.85 -9.31 4.42
N PRO A 99 9.78 -9.35 5.24
CA PRO A 99 9.92 -9.14 6.67
C PRO A 99 10.67 -10.31 7.30
N ASP A 100 11.52 -10.02 8.27
CA ASP A 100 12.06 -11.03 9.19
C ASP A 100 10.96 -11.51 10.15
N GLU A 101 10.04 -10.61 10.52
CA GLU A 101 8.92 -10.90 11.40
C GLU A 101 7.70 -10.03 11.07
N LEU A 102 6.49 -10.60 11.12
CA LEU A 102 5.24 -9.85 11.09
C LEU A 102 4.78 -9.57 12.53
N VAL A 103 4.84 -8.31 12.95
CA VAL A 103 4.59 -7.90 14.34
C VAL A 103 3.15 -7.41 14.57
N SER A 104 2.27 -7.63 13.60
CA SER A 104 0.87 -7.26 13.71
C SER A 104 -0.07 -8.24 13.02
N ARG A 105 -1.32 -8.26 13.48
CA ARG A 105 -2.44 -8.74 12.68
C ARG A 105 -2.64 -7.88 11.42
N ALA A 106 -3.47 -8.35 10.49
CA ALA A 106 -3.94 -7.54 9.37
C ALA A 106 -4.83 -6.38 9.85
N PHE A 107 -4.65 -5.20 9.26
CA PHE A 107 -5.46 -4.00 9.48
C PHE A 107 -6.40 -3.74 8.30
N GLY A 108 -7.69 -3.72 8.59
CA GLY A 108 -8.76 -3.58 7.61
C GLY A 108 -8.79 -2.21 6.92
N PRO A 109 -9.47 -2.07 5.76
CA PRO A 109 -9.62 -0.80 5.06
C PRO A 109 -10.73 0.08 5.69
N THR A 110 -10.80 0.18 7.01
CA THR A 110 -11.77 1.04 7.72
C THR A 110 -11.08 2.22 8.40
N ARG A 111 -11.81 3.32 8.64
CA ARG A 111 -11.25 4.49 9.32
C ARG A 111 -10.71 4.15 10.71
N MET A 112 -11.42 3.29 11.44
CA MET A 112 -11.01 2.86 12.77
C MET A 112 -9.68 2.10 12.72
N GLU A 113 -9.59 1.09 11.85
CA GLU A 113 -8.39 0.28 11.66
C GLU A 113 -7.17 1.12 11.26
N ARG A 114 -7.36 2.14 10.42
CA ARG A 114 -6.29 3.07 10.05
C ARG A 114 -5.85 3.99 11.18
N ARG A 115 -6.76 4.41 12.04
CA ARG A 115 -6.41 5.21 13.23
C ARG A 115 -5.62 4.38 14.22
N VAL A 116 -6.04 3.13 14.46
CA VAL A 116 -5.32 2.20 15.31
C VAL A 116 -3.91 1.96 14.77
N LEU A 117 -3.78 1.64 13.48
CA LEU A 117 -2.47 1.46 12.85
C LEU A 117 -1.60 2.73 12.96
N ALA A 118 -2.15 3.91 12.66
CA ALA A 118 -1.39 5.15 12.77
C ALA A 118 -0.89 5.41 14.20
N ARG A 119 -1.72 5.13 15.22
CA ARG A 119 -1.34 5.27 16.62
C ARG A 119 -0.21 4.31 16.99
N VAL A 120 -0.36 3.02 16.66
CA VAL A 120 0.68 2.01 16.91
C VAL A 120 2.00 2.43 16.26
N LEU A 121 1.98 2.89 15.00
CA LEU A 121 3.21 3.31 14.32
C LEU A 121 3.82 4.59 14.90
N ALA A 122 3.00 5.49 15.42
CA ALA A 122 3.47 6.71 16.08
C ALA A 122 4.19 6.38 17.39
N ASP A 123 3.69 5.44 18.17
CA ASP A 123 4.32 5.00 19.42
C ASP A 123 5.69 4.32 19.17
N TRP A 124 5.89 3.76 17.98
CA TRP A 124 7.10 3.03 17.59
C TRP A 124 8.09 3.86 16.77
N VAL A 125 7.77 5.11 16.42
CA VAL A 125 8.62 5.91 15.52
C VAL A 125 10.01 6.18 16.10
N ASP A 126 10.09 6.30 17.43
CA ASP A 126 11.31 6.59 18.18
C ASP A 126 11.85 5.36 18.95
N ALA A 127 11.28 4.17 18.70
CA ALA A 127 11.74 2.95 19.35
C ALA A 127 13.10 2.49 18.78
N ASP A 128 14.03 2.10 19.66
CA ASP A 128 15.28 1.46 19.24
C ASP A 128 15.02 0.00 18.84
N LEU A 129 15.06 -0.25 17.53
CA LEU A 129 14.90 -1.57 16.93
C LEU A 129 16.25 -2.18 16.49
N GLY A 130 17.35 -1.61 16.99
CA GLY A 130 18.71 -1.96 16.58
C GLY A 130 18.90 -1.73 15.07
N ARG A 131 19.15 -2.81 14.33
CA ARG A 131 19.30 -2.75 12.87
C ARG A 131 17.99 -2.93 12.10
N LEU A 132 16.90 -3.29 12.79
CA LEU A 132 15.62 -3.56 12.14
C LEU A 132 14.85 -2.27 11.88
N GLN A 133 14.00 -2.31 10.87
CA GLN A 133 13.16 -1.19 10.46
C GLN A 133 11.71 -1.65 10.40
N LEU A 134 10.84 -0.90 11.08
CA LEU A 134 9.40 -1.11 10.98
C LEU A 134 8.89 -0.61 9.63
N ARG A 135 8.13 -1.44 8.92
CA ARG A 135 7.55 -1.13 7.61
C ARG A 135 6.08 -1.53 7.56
N VAL A 136 5.31 -0.83 6.73
CA VAL A 136 3.89 -1.11 6.47
C VAL A 136 3.76 -1.70 5.08
N LEU A 137 3.38 -2.98 5.01
CA LEU A 137 3.22 -3.72 3.77
C LEU A 137 1.73 -3.90 3.43
N ALA A 138 1.46 -4.10 2.14
CA ALA A 138 0.17 -4.63 1.71
C ALA A 138 0.07 -6.11 2.11
N ASP A 139 -1.04 -6.50 2.71
CA ASP A 139 -1.33 -7.90 3.04
C ASP A 139 -2.34 -8.44 2.04
N ASP A 140 -1.85 -8.94 0.91
CA ASP A 140 -2.70 -9.41 -0.18
C ASP A 140 -3.15 -10.88 -0.02
N LEU A 141 -3.15 -11.40 1.22
CA LEU A 141 -3.47 -12.80 1.56
C LEU A 141 -2.55 -13.84 0.87
N ALA A 142 -1.61 -13.42 0.01
CA ALA A 142 -0.74 -14.30 -0.75
C ALA A 142 0.52 -14.69 0.03
N LEU A 143 0.96 -13.85 0.98
CA LEU A 143 2.08 -14.17 1.89
C LEU A 143 1.78 -15.37 2.79
N TYR A 144 0.51 -15.73 2.99
CA TYR A 144 0.08 -16.84 3.85
C TYR A 144 0.02 -18.21 3.17
N ARG A 145 0.22 -18.30 1.84
CA ARG A 145 0.15 -19.60 1.13
C ARG A 145 1.47 -20.38 1.11
N GLY A 146 2.52 -19.89 1.77
CA GLY A 146 3.86 -20.49 1.72
C GLY A 146 4.26 -21.38 2.92
N ASP A 147 3.69 -21.16 4.11
CA ASP A 147 4.31 -21.68 5.35
C ASP A 147 3.47 -22.68 6.16
N GLU A 148 2.32 -23.15 5.65
CA GLU A 148 1.57 -24.28 6.28
C GLU A 148 2.04 -25.67 5.79
N ARG A 149 3.32 -25.81 5.45
CA ARG A 149 3.98 -27.12 5.29
C ARG A 149 5.32 -27.15 6.01
N SER A 150 5.33 -26.76 7.27
CA SER A 150 6.43 -27.05 8.22
C SER A 150 5.91 -26.96 9.65
N ALA A 151 4.91 -27.79 9.97
CA ALA A 151 4.70 -28.28 11.32
C ALA A 151 4.38 -29.77 11.16
N GLY A 152 5.30 -30.59 11.65
CA GLY A 152 5.18 -32.05 11.66
C GLY A 152 4.16 -32.56 12.66
#